data_AF-A0A0J1C0V4-F1
#
_entry.id   AF-A0A0J1C0V4-F1
#
_cell.length_a   1.000
_cell.length_b   1.000
_cell.length_c   1.000
_cell.angle_alpha   90.00
_cell.angle_beta   90.00
_cell.angle_gamma   90.00
#
_symmetry.space_group_name_H-M   'P 1'
#
loop_
_entity.id
_entity.type
_entity.pdbx_description
1 polymer ?
#
loop_
_entity_poly.entity_id
_entity_poly.type
_entity_poly.pdbx_seq_one_letter_code
_entity_poly.pdbx_strand_id
1 'polypeptide(L)' 'MEEGFATLEQVAYVPVSEMLEIECFDEAIVETLRNRARAAILNLAIASEEKWEDVAKDMKTLDGID' A
#
# COMPACT_ATOMS: atom_id res chain seq x y z
N MET A 1 -21.29 10.93 -1.44
CA MET A 1 -20.18 11.80 -1.02
C MET A 1 -19.00 10.90 -0.75
N GLU A 2 -18.18 10.65 -1.77
CA GLU A 2 -16.79 10.19 -1.60
C GLU A 2 -15.95 11.33 -2.19
N GLU A 3 -15.88 12.44 -1.45
CA GLU A 3 -14.92 13.50 -1.74
C GLU A 3 -13.72 13.23 -0.83
N GLY A 4 -12.64 12.69 -1.41
CA GLY A 4 -11.42 12.32 -0.70
C GLY A 4 -10.63 11.21 -1.39
N PHE A 5 -9.45 10.90 -0.86
CA PHE A 5 -8.61 9.81 -1.35
C PHE A 5 -9.30 8.45 -1.13
N ALA A 6 -9.48 7.69 -2.21
CA ALA A 6 -10.10 6.36 -2.18
C ALA A 6 -9.07 5.24 -1.98
N THR A 7 -7.79 5.50 -2.29
CA THR A 7 -6.74 4.47 -2.25
C THR A 7 -5.45 4.96 -1.58
N LEU A 8 -4.65 4.00 -1.10
CA LEU A 8 -3.34 4.29 -0.50
C LEU A 8 -2.37 4.89 -1.52
N GLU A 9 -2.48 4.52 -2.79
CA GLU A 9 -1.67 5.04 -3.89
C GLU A 9 -1.93 6.52 -4.10
N GLN A 10 -3.19 6.96 -4.04
CA GLN A 10 -3.52 8.38 -4.14
C GLN A 10 -2.87 9.15 -2.99
N VAL A 11 -2.98 8.67 -1.75
CA VAL A 11 -2.31 9.30 -0.60
C VAL A 11 -0.79 9.30 -0.76
N ALA A 12 -0.17 8.25 -1.32
CA ALA A 12 1.27 8.14 -1.45
C ALA A 12 1.87 9.00 -2.58
N TYR A 13 1.13 9.19 -3.68
CA TYR A 13 1.65 9.73 -4.94
C TYR A 13 1.05 11.07 -5.39
N VAL A 14 -0.07 11.51 -4.82
CA VAL A 14 -0.61 12.85 -5.11
C VAL A 14 0.39 13.95 -4.71
N PRO A 15 0.52 15.04 -5.49
CA PRO A 15 1.39 16.15 -5.13
C PRO A 15 1.09 16.72 -3.74
N VAL A 16 2.13 17.05 -2.98
CA VAL A 16 1.98 17.65 -1.63
C VAL A 16 1.13 18.91 -1.69
N SER A 17 1.30 19.72 -2.75
CA SER A 17 0.51 20.95 -2.96
C SER A 17 -1.00 20.68 -3.02
N GLU A 18 -1.44 19.62 -3.69
CA GLU A 18 -2.86 19.25 -3.77
C GLU A 18 -3.38 18.75 -2.43
N MET A 19 -2.55 18.03 -1.66
CA MET A 19 -2.93 17.59 -0.32
C MET A 19 -3.05 18.77 0.67
N LEU A 20 -2.25 19.82 0.49
CA LEU A 20 -2.27 21.03 1.32
C LEU A 20 -3.45 21.96 0.98
N GLU A 21 -4.16 21.74 -0.12
CA GLU A 21 -5.41 22.44 -0.43
C GLU A 21 -6.58 21.93 0.44
N ILE A 22 -6.44 20.76 1.07
CA ILE A 22 -7.45 20.19 1.97
C ILE A 22 -7.42 20.93 3.31
N GLU A 23 -8.58 21.45 3.74
CA GLU A 23 -8.71 22.05 5.06
C GLU A 23 -8.27 21.07 6.16
N CYS A 24 -7.55 21.57 7.16
CA CYS A 24 -6.95 20.81 8.26
C CYS A 24 -5.71 19.96 7.90
N PHE A 25 -5.18 20.01 6.67
CA PHE A 25 -3.91 19.37 6.33
C PHE A 25 -2.76 20.40 6.42
N ASP A 26 -1.74 20.06 7.19
CA ASP A 26 -0.47 20.78 7.22
C ASP A 26 0.65 19.90 6.67
N GLU A 27 1.83 20.50 6.45
CA GLU A 27 2.97 19.80 5.85
C GLU A 27 3.41 18.57 6.67
N ALA A 28 3.31 18.64 8.00
CA ALA A 28 3.68 17.54 8.88
C ALA A 28 2.67 16.37 8.80
N ILE A 29 1.37 16.70 8.75
CA ILE A 29 0.29 15.72 8.56
C ILE A 29 0.43 15.07 7.18
N VAL A 30 0.63 15.87 6.12
CA VAL A 30 0.77 15.35 4.75
C VAL A 30 1.96 14.41 4.66
N GLU A 31 3.14 14.81 5.13
CA GLU A 31 4.34 13.98 5.09
C GLU A 31 4.13 12.67 5.88
N THR A 32 3.48 12.75 7.04
CA THR A 32 3.14 11.57 7.86
C THR A 32 2.21 10.62 7.12
N LEU A 33 1.14 11.13 6.50
CA LEU A 33 0.19 10.33 5.74
C LEU A 33 0.87 9.64 4.55
N ARG A 34 1.70 10.36 3.79
CA ARG A 34 2.45 9.81 2.66
C ARG A 34 3.40 8.70 3.09
N ASN A 35 4.16 8.92 4.15
CA ASN A 35 5.11 7.93 4.65
C ASN A 35 4.39 6.65 5.11
N ARG A 36 3.26 6.79 5.81
CA ARG A 36 2.43 5.64 6.22
C ARG A 36 1.82 4.92 5.03
N ALA A 37 1.34 5.65 4.03
CA ALA A 37 0.77 5.06 2.82
C ALA A 37 1.82 4.23 2.05
N ARG A 38 3.02 4.79 1.84
CA ARG A 38 4.14 4.06 1.20
C ARG A 38 4.54 2.81 1.99
N ALA A 39 4.62 2.92 3.32
CA ALA A 39 4.93 1.77 4.17
C ALA A 39 3.86 0.67 4.07
N ALA A 40 2.58 1.05 4.04
CA ALA A 40 1.47 0.11 3.87
C ALA A 40 1.51 -0.58 2.50
N ILE A 41 1.77 0.17 1.42
CA ILE A 41 1.91 -0.38 0.06
C ILE A 41 3.07 -1.37 -0.01
N LEU A 42 4.23 -1.02 0.57
CA LEU A 42 5.38 -1.91 0.63
C LEU A 42 5.07 -3.21 1.40
N ASN A 43 4.47 -3.09 2.59
CA ASN A 43 4.08 -4.25 3.38
C ASN A 43 3.07 -5.14 2.64
N LEU A 44 2.12 -4.54 1.93
CA LEU A 44 1.16 -5.29 1.12
C LEU A 44 1.86 -6.03 -0.03
N ALA A 45 2.85 -5.40 -0.67
CA ALA A 45 3.64 -6.04 -1.72
C ALA A 45 4.44 -7.22 -1.18
N ILE A 46 5.12 -7.06 -0.04
CA ILE A 46 5.86 -8.14 0.63
C ILE A 46 4.92 -9.29 1.02
N ALA A 47 3.81 -8.99 1.69
CA ALA A 47 2.85 -10.01 2.10
C ALA A 47 2.17 -10.72 0.91
N SER A 48 2.07 -10.04 -0.24
CA SER A 48 1.64 -10.67 -1.48
C SER A 48 2.71 -11.65 -1.97
N GLU A 49 3.97 -11.23 -2.06
CA GLU A 49 5.11 -12.06 -2.47
C GLU A 49 5.28 -13.32 -1.60
N GLU A 50 5.22 -13.18 -0.27
CA GLU A 50 5.30 -14.32 0.66
C GLU A 50 4.18 -15.35 0.42
N LYS A 51 2.95 -14.90 0.13
CA LYS A 51 1.84 -15.80 -0.23
C LYS A 51 2.11 -16.55 -1.52
N TRP A 52 2.76 -15.93 -2.51
CA TRP A 52 3.11 -16.61 -3.76
C TRP A 52 4.21 -17.66 -3.53
N GLU A 53 5.19 -17.38 -2.67
CA GLU A 53 6.20 -18.37 -2.28
C GLU A 53 5.60 -19.56 -1.54
N ASP A 54 4.67 -19.33 -0.61
CA ASP A 54 3.97 -20.38 0.12
C ASP A 54 3.13 -21.25 -0.82
N VAL A 55 2.35 -20.65 -1.73
CA VAL A 55 1.57 -21.39 -2.73
C VAL A 55 2.48 -22.19 -3.67
N ALA A 56 3.59 -21.61 -4.14
CA ALA A 56 4.54 -22.31 -4.99
C ALA A 56 5.22 -23.49 -4.28
N LYS A 57 5.44 -23.37 -2.97
CA LYS A 57 5.98 -24.45 -2.14
C LYS A 57 4.95 -25.56 -1.94
N ASP A 58 3.69 -25.22 -1.67
CA ASP A 58 2.59 -26.17 -1.55
C ASP A 58 2.37 -26.95 -2.86
N MET A 59 2.44 -26.28 -4.02
CA MET A 59 2.36 -26.95 -5.32
C MET A 59 3.52 -27.93 -5.56
N LYS A 60 4.76 -27.56 -5.20
CA LYS A 60 5.92 -28.47 -5.28
C LYS A 60 5.78 -29.69 -4.36
N THR A 61 5.09 -29.56 -3.23
CA THR A 61 4.83 -30.70 -2.35
C THR A 61 3.71 -31.61 -2.85
N LEU A 62 2.80 -31.10 -3.69
CA LEU A 62 1.72 -31.88 -4.32
C LEU A 62 2.19 -32.64 -5.56
N ASP A 63 3.11 -32.08 -6.35
CA ASP A 63 3.76 -32.75 -7.51
C ASP A 63 4.71 -33.90 -7.10
N GLY A 64 4.92 -34.12 -5.79
CA GLY A 64 5.76 -35.18 -5.22
C GLY A 64 5.00 -36.45 -4.82
N ILE A 65 3.71 -36.59 -5.18
CA ILE A 65 2.94 -37.81 -4.95
C ILE A 65 2.92 -38.63 -6.25
N ASP A 66 3.81 -39.63 -6.32
CA ASP A 66 3.68 -40.80 -7.18
C ASP A 66 2.74 -41.83 -6.52
#